data_AF-A0A1Q5HBP2-F1
#
_entry.id   AF-A0A1Q5HBP2-F1
#
_cell.length_a   1.000
_cell.length_b   1.000
_cell.length_c   1.000
_cell.angle_alpha   90.00
_cell.angle_beta   90.00
_cell.angle_gamma   90.00
#
_symmetry.space_group_name_H-M   'P 1'
#
loop_
_entity.id
_entity.type
_entity.pdbx_description
1 polymer ?
#
loop_
_entity_poly.entity_id
_entity_poly.type
_entity_poly.pdbx_seq_one_letter_code
_entity_poly.pdbx_strand_id
1 'polypeptide(L)' 'MQARLVDAIAALAAEPRPAGVKALAGHPGLLRIRVGSYRVVYTVRDEELIVLVVHLGHRSDVYDVL' A
#
# COMPACT_ATOMS: atom_id res chain seq x y z
N MET A 1 -16.66 -0.41 5.27
CA MET A 1 -15.23 -0.64 5.57
C MET A 1 -14.40 -0.92 4.32
N GLN A 2 -14.96 -1.57 3.29
CA GLN A 2 -14.27 -1.92 2.05
C GLN A 2 -14.13 -0.77 1.03
N ALA A 3 -15.10 0.13 0.95
CA ALA A 3 -15.11 1.25 -0.02
C ALA A 3 -13.85 2.14 0.07
N ARG A 4 -13.44 2.54 1.27
CA ARG A 4 -12.25 3.41 1.46
C ARG A 4 -10.94 2.78 0.97
N LEU A 5 -10.83 1.45 1.00
CA LEU A 5 -9.65 0.76 0.48
C LEU A 5 -9.63 0.80 -1.05
N VAL A 6 -10.78 0.54 -1.67
CA VAL A 6 -10.94 0.60 -3.13
C VAL A 6 -10.69 2.01 -3.63
N ASP A 7 -11.28 3.02 -2.99
CA ASP A 7 -11.09 4.43 -3.35
C ASP A 7 -9.61 4.85 -3.26
N ALA A 8 -8.93 4.43 -2.18
CA ALA A 8 -7.51 4.72 -2.00
C ALA A 8 -6.64 4.02 -3.06
N ILE A 9 -6.95 2.79 -3.44
CA ILE A 9 -6.23 2.07 -4.50
C ILE A 9 -6.49 2.73 -5.86
N ALA A 10 -7.75 3.09 -6.15
CA ALA A 10 -8.10 3.78 -7.40
C ALA A 10 -7.38 5.13 -7.53
N ALA A 11 -7.26 5.88 -6.43
CA ALA A 11 -6.53 7.15 -6.40
C ALA A 11 -5.04 7.02 -6.75
N LEU A 12 -4.42 5.86 -6.49
CA LEU A 12 -3.02 5.61 -6.85
C LEU A 12 -2.80 5.55 -8.36
N ALA A 13 -3.84 5.29 -9.17
CA ALA A 13 -3.71 5.34 -10.62
C ALA A 13 -3.48 6.78 -11.11
N ALA A 14 -4.07 7.78 -10.45
CA ALA A 14 -3.90 9.18 -10.78
C ALA A 14 -2.64 9.79 -10.16
N GLU A 15 -2.33 9.42 -8.92
CA GLU A 15 -1.12 9.85 -8.20
C GLU A 15 -0.45 8.62 -7.55
N PRO A 16 0.47 7.96 -8.26
CA PRO A 16 1.15 6.76 -7.75
C PRO A 16 2.03 7.01 -6.53
N ARG A 17 2.41 8.25 -6.21
CA ARG A 17 3.24 8.57 -5.04
C ARG A 17 2.60 9.69 -4.21
N PRO A 18 1.42 9.42 -3.60
CA PRO A 18 0.67 10.44 -2.89
C PRO A 18 1.38 10.85 -1.59
N ALA A 19 0.97 11.99 -1.05
CA ALA A 19 1.50 12.48 0.22
C ALA A 19 1.37 11.44 1.34
N GLY A 20 2.46 11.21 2.07
CA GLY A 20 2.50 10.24 3.18
C GLY A 20 2.82 8.80 2.78
N VAL A 21 3.09 8.53 1.49
CA VAL A 21 3.72 7.27 1.06
C VAL A 21 5.07 7.09 1.75
N LYS A 22 5.39 5.85 2.12
CA LYS A 22 6.70 5.48 2.70
C LYS A 22 7.27 4.27 1.97
N ALA A 23 8.59 4.23 1.83
CA ALA A 23 9.27 3.00 1.43
C ALA A 23 9.00 1.89 2.47
N LEU A 24 8.84 0.66 2.01
CA LEU A 24 8.75 -0.50 2.89
C LEU A 24 10.16 -0.87 3.36
N ALA A 25 10.40 -0.81 4.66
CA ALA A 25 11.68 -1.15 5.24
C ALA A 25 12.08 -2.60 4.88
N GLY A 26 13.34 -2.80 4.51
CA GLY A 26 13.87 -4.11 4.10
C GLY A 26 13.51 -4.55 2.68
N HIS A 27 12.69 -3.78 1.94
CA HIS A 27 12.18 -4.18 0.63
C HIS A 27 12.40 -3.07 -0.41
N PRO A 28 13.58 -3.03 -1.06
CA PRO A 28 13.89 -2.03 -2.08
C PRO A 28 12.83 -1.99 -3.20
N GLY A 29 12.43 -0.79 -3.60
CA GLY A 29 11.44 -0.60 -4.67
C GLY A 29 9.98 -0.81 -4.26
N LEU A 30 9.71 -1.25 -3.02
CA LEU A 30 8.35 -1.32 -2.47
C LEU A 30 8.00 -0.05 -1.69
N LEU A 31 6.79 0.45 -1.95
CA LEU A 31 6.15 1.60 -1.33
C LEU A 31 4.95 1.14 -0.52
N ARG A 32 4.50 1.98 0.41
CA ARG A 32 3.33 1.70 1.25
C ARG A 32 2.55 2.95 1.61
N ILE A 33 1.22 2.84 1.55
CA ILE A 33 0.27 3.78 2.16
C ILE A 33 -0.58 3.11 3.25
N ARG A 34 -1.09 3.92 4.18
CA ARG A 34 -2.02 3.46 5.23
C ARG A 34 -3.44 3.87 4.89
N VAL A 35 -4.36 2.91 4.92
CA VAL A 35 -5.79 3.14 4.69
C VAL A 35 -6.57 2.57 5.86
N GLY A 36 -6.82 3.39 6.87
CA GLY A 36 -7.42 2.93 8.13
C GLY A 36 -6.56 1.87 8.84
N SER A 37 -7.10 0.66 8.96
CA SER A 37 -6.42 -0.52 9.52
C SER A 37 -5.58 -1.28 8.49
N TYR A 38 -5.69 -0.94 7.21
CA TYR A 38 -5.01 -1.63 6.11
C TYR A 38 -3.71 -0.94 5.72
N ARG A 39 -2.77 -1.74 5.20
CA ARG A 39 -1.56 -1.27 4.52
C ARG A 39 -1.61 -1.76 3.09
N VAL A 40 -1.56 -0.82 2.16
CA VAL A 40 -1.39 -1.11 0.74
C VAL A 40 0.10 -1.01 0.44
N VAL A 41 0.71 -2.11 0.01
CA VAL A 41 2.10 -2.12 -0.45
C VAL A 41 2.06 -2.19 -1.97
N TYR A 42 2.95 -1.50 -2.66
CA TYR A 42 2.92 -1.47 -4.11
C TYR A 42 4.28 -1.08 -4.67
N THR A 43 4.44 -1.23 -5.97
CA THR A 43 5.57 -0.68 -6.72
C THR A 43 5.06 0.03 -7.97
N VAL A 44 5.90 0.89 -8.54
CA VAL A 44 5.62 1.62 -9.78
C VAL A 44 6.75 1.26 -10.75
N ARG A 45 6.43 0.62 -11.88
CA ARG A 45 7.40 0.18 -12.90
C ARG A 45 7.01 0.78 -14.26
N ASP A 46 7.86 1.60 -14.86
CA ASP A 46 7.66 2.12 -16.24
C ASP A 46 6.21 2.58 -16.55
N GLU A 47 5.54 3.20 -15.56
CA GLU A 47 4.14 3.66 -15.50
C GLU A 47 3.05 2.64 -15.05
N GLU A 48 3.40 1.38 -14.83
CA GLU A 48 2.51 0.39 -14.25
C GLU A 48 2.49 0.44 -12.71
N LEU A 49 1.29 0.61 -12.15
CA LEU A 49 1.06 0.46 -10.72
C LEU A 49 0.74 -1.00 -10.38
N ILE A 50 1.67 -1.68 -9.71
CA ILE A 50 1.44 -3.04 -9.19
C ILE A 50 1.13 -2.96 -7.71
N VAL A 51 -0.13 -3.19 -7.34
CA VAL A 51 -0.62 -3.12 -5.96
C VAL A 51 -0.68 -4.50 -5.32
N LEU A 52 0.08 -4.69 -4.22
CA LEU A 52 0.05 -5.86 -3.35
C LEU A 52 -0.51 -5.49 -1.96
N VAL A 53 -1.72 -5.94 -1.65
CA VAL A 53 -2.27 -5.75 -0.30
C VAL A 53 -1.64 -6.76 0.66
N VAL A 54 -0.59 -6.33 1.36
CA VAL A 54 0.21 -7.21 2.25
C VAL A 54 -0.52 -7.60 3.52
N HIS A 55 -1.47 -6.80 4.03
CA HIS A 55 -2.14 -7.18 5.28
C HIS A 55 -3.57 -6.61 5.46
N LEU A 56 -4.46 -7.50 5.91
CA LEU A 56 -5.84 -7.21 6.33
C LEU A 56 -5.98 -7.45 7.85
N GLY A 57 -5.58 -6.49 8.70
CA GLY A 57 -5.60 -6.71 10.16
C GLY A 57 -5.02 -5.58 11.02
N HIS A 58 -5.27 -5.63 12.34
CA HIS A 58 -4.81 -4.64 13.31
C HIS A 58 -3.27 -4.63 13.42
N ARG A 59 -2.67 -3.48 13.74
CA ARG A 59 -1.24 -3.18 13.62
C ARG A 59 -0.26 -4.13 14.34
N SER A 60 -0.76 -5.00 15.20
CA SER A 60 -0.04 -5.96 16.05
C SER A 60 0.27 -7.28 15.36
N ASP A 61 -0.47 -7.66 14.32
CA ASP A 61 -0.42 -9.02 13.74
C ASP A 61 0.35 -9.05 12.41
N VAL A 62 1.00 -7.93 12.07
CA VAL A 62 1.52 -7.61 10.72
C VAL A 62 2.94 -8.12 10.47
N TYR A 63 3.68 -8.60 11.48
CA TYR A 63 5.08 -8.99 11.30
C TYR A 63 5.30 -10.48 10.99
N ASP A 64 4.25 -11.32 11.02
CA ASP A 64 4.40 -12.77 10.82
C ASP A 64 4.40 -13.22 9.35
N VAL A 65 4.16 -12.31 8.39
CA VAL A 65 4.02 -12.69 6.98
C VAL A 65 4.71 -11.68 6.07
N LEU A 66 6.05 -11.66 6.10
CA LEU A 66 6.92 -11.26 4.98
C LEU A 66 8.21 -12.07 5.04
#